data_AF-A2BU93-F1
#
_entry.id   AF-A2BU93-F1
#
_cell.length_a   1.000
_cell.length_b   1.000
_cell.length_c   1.000
_cell.angle_alpha   90.00
_cell.angle_beta   90.00
_cell.angle_gamma   90.00
#
_symmetry.space_group_name_H-M   'P 1'
#
loop_
_entity.id
_entity.type
_entity.pdbx_description
1 polymer ?
#
loop_
_entity_poly.entity_id
_entity_poly.type
_entity_poly.pdbx_seq_one_letter_code
_entity_poly.pdbx_strand_id
1 'polypeptide(L)'
;MLRLLPLPIFICIYLFSWWRCRKNIAASDEQLKPCIDWAYVKNLPLPKKPSFVEFYIVYISSFIRLPFGIIIQQLPFSKKVRNYEREMKLIFDKWNLEKIKKIIN
;
A
#
# COMPACT_ATOMS: atom_id res chain seq x y z
N MET A 1 -17.72 17.57 25.58
CA MET A 1 -18.64 16.44 25.34
C MET A 1 -18.18 15.69 24.10
N LEU A 2 -17.65 14.48 24.26
CA LEU A 2 -17.29 13.60 23.14
C LEU A 2 -18.61 13.10 22.53
N ARG A 3 -19.06 13.66 21.40
CA ARG A 3 -20.21 13.12 20.64
C ARG A 3 -19.75 11.81 20.00
N LEU A 4 -20.01 10.69 20.69
CA LEU A 4 -19.90 9.36 20.08
C LEU A 4 -20.85 9.32 18.90
N LEU A 5 -20.30 9.20 17.68
CA LEU A 5 -21.08 8.88 16.50
C LEU A 5 -21.87 7.60 16.80
N PRO A 6 -23.17 7.53 16.45
CA PRO A 6 -23.95 6.34 16.69
C PRO A 6 -23.28 5.15 16.00
N LEU A 7 -23.21 4.03 16.71
CA LEU A 7 -22.59 2.76 16.30
C LEU A 7 -22.79 2.41 14.81
N PRO A 8 -24.01 2.55 14.23
CA PRO A 8 -24.25 2.32 12.81
C PRO A 8 -23.36 3.15 11.88
N ILE A 9 -23.13 4.43 12.21
CA ILE A 9 -22.31 5.32 11.39
C ILE A 9 -20.84 4.90 11.46
N PHE A 10 -20.36 4.46 12.63
CA PHE A 10 -19.01 3.93 12.78
C PHE A 10 -18.80 2.66 11.93
N ILE A 11 -19.77 1.74 11.94
CA ILE A 11 -19.75 0.52 11.12
C ILE A 11 -19.73 0.87 9.62
N CYS A 12 -20.57 1.81 9.19
CA CYS A 12 -20.59 2.25 7.79
C CYS A 12 -19.24 2.84 7.35
N ILE A 13 -18.61 3.67 8.18
CA ILE A 13 -17.30 4.25 7.89
C ILE A 13 -16.22 3.15 7.80
N TYR A 14 -16.26 2.18 8.72
CA TYR A 14 -15.34 1.05 8.73
C TYR A 14 -15.45 0.21 7.44
N LEU A 15 -16.68 -0.18 7.08
CA LEU A 15 -16.95 -0.98 5.88
C LEU A 15 -16.56 -0.23 4.60
N PHE A 16 -16.88 1.06 4.51
CA PHE A 16 -16.51 1.88 3.37
C PHE A 16 -14.98 2.03 3.23
N SER A 17 -14.28 2.26 4.34
CA SER A 17 -12.81 2.32 4.37
C SER A 17 -12.19 0.99 3.94
N TRP A 18 -12.71 -0.13 4.46
CA TRP A 18 -12.27 -1.48 4.10
C TRP A 18 -12.44 -1.75 2.60
N TRP A 19 -13.63 -1.46 2.07
CA TRP A 19 -13.93 -1.63 0.65
C TRP A 19 -13.02 -0.78 -0.24
N ARG A 20 -12.83 0.49 0.12
CA ARG A 20 -11.95 1.41 -0.63
C ARG A 20 -10.49 0.95 -0.61
N CYS A 21 -9.98 0.53 0.54
CA CYS A 21 -8.62 0.01 0.68
C CYS A 21 -8.41 -1.24 -0.19
N ARG A 22 -9.38 -2.18 -0.16
CA ARG A 22 -9.36 -3.39 -1.00
C ARG A 22 -9.34 -3.07 -2.49
N LYS A 23 -10.18 -2.13 -2.93
CA LYS A 23 -10.22 -1.69 -4.33
C LYS A 23 -8.90 -1.06 -4.77
N ASN A 24 -8.30 -0.22 -3.94
CA ASN A 24 -7.03 0.42 -4.24
C ASN A 24 -5.89 -0.60 -4.35
N ILE A 25 -5.80 -1.56 -3.42
CA ILE A 25 -4.76 -2.59 -3.46
C ILE A 25 -4.90 -3.46 -4.70
N ALA A 26 -6.13 -3.85 -5.07
CA ALA A 26 -6.37 -4.64 -6.28
C ALA A 26 -5.94 -3.88 -7.55
N ALA A 27 -6.26 -2.59 -7.65
CA ALA A 27 -5.83 -1.75 -8.76
C ALA A 27 -4.30 -1.59 -8.82
N SER A 28 -3.65 -1.40 -7.68
CA SER A 28 -2.18 -1.36 -7.61
C SER A 28 -1.54 -2.69 -7.99
N ASP A 29 -2.09 -3.82 -7.56
CA ASP A 29 -1.60 -5.15 -7.91
C ASP A 29 -1.69 -5.41 -9.42
N GLU A 30 -2.79 -4.98 -10.06
CA GLU A 30 -2.96 -5.10 -11.51
C GLU A 30 -1.93 -4.26 -12.28
N GLN A 31 -1.66 -3.02 -11.83
CA GLN A 31 -0.64 -2.16 -12.42
C GLN A 31 0.79 -2.67 -12.20
N LEU A 32 1.05 -3.28 -11.05
CA LEU A 32 2.38 -3.81 -10.69
C LEU A 32 2.67 -5.17 -11.32
N LYS A 33 1.65 -5.94 -11.69
CA LYS A 33 1.81 -7.27 -12.32
C LYS A 33 2.83 -7.31 -13.47
N PRO A 34 2.76 -6.44 -14.52
CA PRO A 34 3.77 -6.46 -15.59
C PRO A 34 5.18 -6.08 -15.12
N CYS A 35 5.29 -5.23 -14.10
CA CYS A 35 6.57 -4.86 -13.50
C CYS A 35 7.17 -6.03 -12.71
N ILE A 36 6.34 -6.77 -11.96
CA ILE A 36 6.74 -7.98 -11.23
C ILE A 36 7.19 -9.07 -12.19
N ASP A 37 6.42 -9.31 -13.26
CA ASP A 37 6.77 -10.30 -14.28
C ASP A 37 8.10 -9.95 -14.96
N TRP A 38 8.33 -8.68 -15.28
CA TRP A 38 9.63 -8.19 -15.78
C TRP A 38 10.75 -8.40 -14.75
N ALA A 39 10.52 -8.11 -13.48
CA ALA A 39 11.50 -8.29 -12.42
C ALA A 39 11.89 -9.77 -12.22
N TYR A 40 10.92 -10.69 -12.35
CA TYR A 40 11.18 -12.13 -12.37
C TYR A 40 12.08 -12.54 -13.55
N VAL A 41 11.78 -12.08 -14.76
CA VAL A 41 12.60 -12.37 -15.95
C VAL A 41 14.03 -11.84 -15.79
N LYS A 42 14.20 -10.71 -15.09
CA LYS A 42 15.49 -10.10 -14.80
C LYS A 42 16.20 -10.66 -13.55
N ASN A 43 15.61 -11.64 -12.86
CA ASN A 43 16.11 -12.19 -11.60
C ASN A 43 16.38 -11.11 -10.52
N LEU A 44 15.53 -10.09 -10.43
CA LEU A 44 15.64 -9.06 -9.40
C LEU A 44 15.08 -9.56 -8.06
N PRO A 45 15.68 -9.18 -6.92
CA PRO A 45 15.11 -9.48 -5.62
C PRO A 45 13.78 -8.75 -5.43
N LEU A 46 12.71 -9.52 -5.20
CA LEU A 46 11.39 -8.97 -4.93
C LEU A 46 11.15 -8.86 -3.41
N PRO A 47 10.69 -7.70 -2.91
CA PRO A 47 10.37 -7.55 -1.50
C PRO A 47 9.22 -8.46 -1.08
N LYS A 48 9.24 -8.92 0.16
CA LYS A 48 8.14 -9.73 0.72
C LYS A 48 6.88 -8.88 0.87
N LYS A 49 5.82 -9.26 0.14
CA LYS A 49 4.53 -8.57 0.17
C LYS A 49 3.92 -8.56 1.58
N PRO A 50 3.56 -7.39 2.14
CA PRO A 50 2.80 -7.29 3.38
C PRO A 50 1.39 -7.87 3.22
N SER A 51 0.81 -8.31 4.32
CA SER A 51 -0.57 -8.77 4.35
C SER A 51 -1.55 -7.60 4.14
N PHE A 52 -2.76 -7.92 3.66
CA PHE A 52 -3.82 -6.93 3.49
C PHE A 52 -4.11 -6.17 4.80
N VAL A 53 -4.12 -6.88 5.94
CA VAL A 53 -4.37 -6.29 7.25
C VAL A 53 -3.28 -5.28 7.62
N GLU A 54 -2.00 -5.59 7.37
CA GLU A 54 -0.90 -4.67 7.59
C GLU A 54 -1.05 -3.40 6.74
N PHE A 55 -1.40 -3.54 5.46
CA PHE A 55 -1.68 -2.39 4.59
C PHE A 55 -2.88 -1.58 5.07
N TYR A 56 -3.97 -2.24 5.47
CA TYR A 56 -5.18 -1.59 5.94
C TYR A 56 -4.95 -0.77 7.21
N ILE A 57 -4.20 -1.32 8.17
CA ILE A 57 -3.85 -0.62 9.41
C ILE A 57 -3.01 0.62 9.10
N VAL A 58 -2.00 0.51 8.22
CA VAL A 58 -1.18 1.67 7.81
C VAL A 58 -2.01 2.71 7.06
N TYR A 59 -2.89 2.27 6.17
CA TYR A 59 -3.81 3.14 5.41
C TYR A 59 -4.70 3.93 6.36
N ILE A 60 -5.40 3.26 7.29
CA ILE A 60 -6.28 3.90 8.27
C ILE A 60 -5.51 4.79 9.24
N SER A 61 -4.31 4.40 9.65
CA SER A 61 -3.49 5.21 10.55
C SER A 61 -3.14 6.58 9.98
N SER A 62 -3.11 6.71 8.64
CA SER A 62 -2.90 8.00 7.97
C SER A 62 -4.10 8.95 8.13
N PHE A 63 -5.31 8.41 8.36
CA PHE A 63 -6.53 9.20 8.60
C PHE A 63 -6.76 9.52 10.07
N ILE A 64 -6.26 8.69 10.99
CA ILE A 64 -6.37 8.91 12.44
C ILE A 64 -5.17 9.74 12.89
N ARG A 65 -5.32 11.08 12.94
CA ARG A 65 -4.30 11.95 13.56
C ARG A 65 -4.15 11.68 15.06
N LEU A 66 -2.98 12.09 15.58
CA LEU A 66 -2.46 12.05 16.97
C LEU A 66 -3.42 11.60 18.10
N PRO A 67 -2.98 10.74 19.05
CA PRO A 67 -1.65 10.13 19.18
C PRO A 67 -1.52 8.77 18.47
N PHE A 68 -2.64 8.11 18.19
CA PHE A 68 -2.68 6.74 17.68
C PHE A 68 -2.05 6.58 16.29
N GLY A 69 -2.22 7.56 15.39
CA GLY A 69 -1.57 7.54 14.08
C GLY A 69 -0.04 7.51 14.15
N ILE A 70 0.58 8.24 15.09
CA ILE A 70 2.05 8.26 15.23
C ILE A 70 2.56 6.92 15.79
N ILE A 71 1.86 6.37 16.79
CA ILE A 71 2.21 5.09 17.40
C ILE A 71 2.17 3.98 16.34
N ILE A 72 1.09 3.92 15.54
CA ILE A 72 0.95 2.91 14.49
C ILE A 72 2.05 3.03 13.44
N GLN A 73 2.47 4.25 13.10
CA GLN A 73 3.55 4.46 12.14
C GLN A 73 4.93 3.96 12.62
N GLN A 74 5.15 3.93 13.94
CA GLN A 74 6.40 3.45 14.55
C GLN A 74 6.45 1.92 14.71
N LEU A 75 5.31 1.24 14.60
CA LEU A 75 5.22 -0.21 14.75
C LEU A 75 5.98 -0.97 13.63
N PRO A 76 6.49 -2.18 13.92
CA PRO A 76 7.32 -2.94 12.99
C PRO A 76 6.62 -3.28 11.66
N PHE A 77 5.31 -3.51 11.68
CA PHE A 77 4.54 -3.77 10.45
C PHE A 77 4.43 -2.53 9.56
N SER A 78 4.35 -1.32 10.12
CA SER A 78 4.34 -0.07 9.34
C SER A 78 5.67 0.13 8.62
N LYS A 79 6.78 -0.15 9.30
CA LYS A 79 8.11 -0.14 8.68
C LYS A 79 8.22 -1.14 7.54
N LYS A 80 7.69 -2.36 7.73
CA LYS A 80 7.65 -3.41 6.70
C LYS A 80 6.85 -2.97 5.47
N VAL A 81 5.65 -2.41 5.66
CA VAL A 81 4.80 -1.89 4.56
C VAL A 81 5.52 -0.79 3.79
N ARG A 82 6.08 0.21 4.48
CA ARG A 82 6.83 1.29 3.83
C ARG A 82 8.07 0.80 3.09
N ASN A 83 8.77 -0.20 3.64
CA ASN A 83 9.94 -0.77 2.97
C ASN A 83 9.54 -1.47 1.67
N TYR A 84 8.48 -2.28 1.71
CA TYR A 84 7.90 -2.88 0.52
C TYR A 84 7.49 -1.84 -0.52
N GLU A 85 6.77 -0.78 -0.12
CA GLU A 85 6.37 0.29 -1.04
C GLU A 85 7.57 0.99 -1.69
N ARG A 86 8.65 1.23 -0.92
CA ARG A 86 9.88 1.83 -1.45
C ARG A 86 10.58 0.92 -2.44
N GLU A 87 10.78 -0.34 -2.09
CA GLU A 87 11.46 -1.31 -2.96
C GLU A 87 10.67 -1.54 -4.25
N MET A 88 9.35 -1.73 -4.16
CA MET A 88 8.49 -1.86 -5.35
C MET A 88 8.51 -0.61 -6.22
N LYS A 89 8.54 0.59 -5.63
CA LYS A 89 8.65 1.84 -6.38
C LYS A 89 9.99 1.90 -7.15
N LEU A 90 11.10 1.51 -6.54
CA LEU A 90 12.40 1.47 -7.20
C LEU A 90 12.42 0.50 -8.39
N ILE A 91 11.80 -0.67 -8.25
CA ILE A 91 11.68 -1.66 -9.33
C ILE A 91 10.79 -1.10 -10.45
N PHE A 92 9.67 -0.47 -10.09
CA PHE A 92 8.75 0.16 -11.03
C PHE A 92 9.41 1.29 -11.82
N ASP A 93 10.17 2.16 -11.17
CA ASP A 93 10.88 3.26 -11.83
C ASP A 93 11.92 2.72 -12.81
N LYS A 94 12.67 1.65 -12.45
CA LYS A 94 13.60 0.98 -13.37
C LYS A 94 12.89 0.37 -14.58
N TRP A 95 11.78 -0.32 -14.36
CA TRP A 95 10.97 -0.89 -15.43
C TRP A 95 10.45 0.19 -16.39
N ASN A 96 9.97 1.30 -15.84
CA ASN A 96 9.44 2.41 -16.64
C ASN A 96 10.55 3.10 -17.46
N LEU A 97 11.75 3.26 -16.90
CA LEU A 97 12.91 3.77 -17.64
C LEU A 97 13.32 2.86 -18.80
N GLU A 98 13.33 1.53 -18.61
CA GLU A 98 13.58 0.59 -19.71
C GLU A 98 12.49 0.67 -20.79
N LYS A 99 11.23 0.80 -20.38
CA LYS A 99 10.11 0.94 -21.31
C LYS A 99 10.25 2.20 -22.17
N ILE A 100 10.61 3.34 -21.57
CA ILE A 100 10.86 4.60 -22.29
C ILE A 100 12.05 4.45 -23.25
N LYS A 101 13.16 3.84 -22.82
CA LYS A 101 14.32 3.59 -23.69
C LYS A 101 13.97 2.74 -24.92
N LYS A 102 13.10 1.74 -24.77
CA LYS A 102 12.62 0.89 -25.88
C LYS A 102 11.68 1.60 -26.85
N ILE A 103 11.10 2.74 -26.47
CA ILE A 103 10.21 3.53 -27.34
C ILE A 103 11.03 4.53 -28.17
N ILE A 104 12.18 4.99 -27.64
CA ILE A 104 13.03 6.00 -28.27
C ILE A 104 14.02 5.39 -29.27
N ASN A 105 14.44 4.13 -29.05
CA ASN A 105 15.24 3.34 -30.00
C ASN A 105 14.34 2.52 -30.93
#